data_AF-A0A2V5V213-F1
#
_entry.id   AF-A0A2V5V213-F1
#
_cell.length_a   1.000
_cell.length_b   1.000
_cell.length_c   1.000
_cell.angle_alpha   90.00
_cell.angle_beta   90.00
_cell.angle_gamma   90.00
#
_symmetry.space_group_name_H-M   'P 1'
#
loop_
_entity.id
_entity.type
_entity.pdbx_description
1 polymer ?
#
loop_
_entity_poly.entity_id
_entity_poly.type
_entity_poly.pdbx_seq_one_letter_code
_entity_poly.pdbx_strand_id
1 'polypeptide(L)'
;MAAFSLIELFVVIAVIIILAGLILTTIGYAQKKVARARAETEIAAMSAAIENYKADNGVYPRGQSTSVPPSGTPVYTVASTGTDNLDARANPDSTQKIYQDACRYLYEQLSGDINLDLAVDTGRKTYFTFKESMLAVIKDPNDNTIGLSHIKDPFGNSYGYSTANQVAPATGYNPTFDLWSTAGTTSGSPTDQLQWIKNW
;
A
#
# COMPACT_ATOMS: atom_id res chain seq x y z
N MET A 1 -6.62 -61.99 -5.04
CA MET A 1 -6.65 -60.53 -5.18
C MET A 1 -7.56 -60.00 -4.09
N ALA A 2 -7.03 -59.32 -3.08
CA ALA A 2 -7.84 -58.78 -2.00
C ALA A 2 -8.74 -57.67 -2.58
N ALA A 3 -10.05 -57.85 -2.49
CA ALA A 3 -11.01 -56.85 -2.92
C ALA A 3 -11.03 -55.72 -1.89
N PHE A 4 -10.74 -54.50 -2.33
CA PHE A 4 -10.83 -53.30 -1.50
C PHE A 4 -12.29 -53.09 -1.11
N SER A 5 -12.58 -52.88 0.17
CA SER A 5 -13.96 -52.72 0.63
C SER A 5 -14.48 -51.31 0.37
N LEU A 6 -15.77 -51.18 0.08
CA LEU A 6 -16.43 -49.88 -0.06
C LEU A 6 -16.28 -49.03 1.22
N ILE A 7 -16.28 -49.67 2.40
CA ILE A 7 -16.14 -48.96 3.67
C ILE A 7 -14.73 -48.36 3.83
N GLU A 8 -13.68 -49.06 3.41
CA GLU A 8 -12.31 -48.52 3.42
C GLU A 8 -12.20 -47.28 2.52
N LEU A 9 -12.83 -47.30 1.34
CA LEU A 9 -12.85 -46.12 0.46
C LEU A 9 -13.59 -44.94 1.11
N PHE A 10 -14.68 -45.21 1.81
CA PHE A 10 -15.46 -44.19 2.53
C PHE A 10 -14.69 -43.55 3.69
N VAL A 11 -13.92 -44.36 4.45
CA VAL A 11 -13.08 -43.83 5.53
C VAL A 11 -11.96 -42.96 4.95
N VAL A 12 -11.34 -43.37 3.84
CA VAL A 12 -10.26 -42.60 3.20
C VAL A 12 -10.75 -41.23 2.72
N ILE A 13 -11.88 -41.18 2.00
CA ILE A 13 -12.44 -39.89 1.55
C ILE A 13 -12.87 -39.01 2.72
N ALA A 14 -13.40 -39.59 3.80
CA ALA A 14 -13.78 -38.84 5.00
C ALA A 14 -12.54 -38.20 5.65
N VAL A 15 -11.43 -38.94 5.77
CA VAL A 15 -10.17 -38.40 6.29
C VAL A 15 -9.62 -37.30 5.38
N ILE A 16 -9.65 -37.47 4.05
CA ILE A 16 -9.19 -36.45 3.10
C ILE A 16 -10.00 -35.15 3.24
N ILE A 17 -11.34 -35.24 3.34
CA ILE A 17 -12.21 -34.06 3.50
C ILE A 17 -11.90 -33.32 4.81
N ILE A 18 -11.73 -34.05 5.92
CA ILE A 18 -11.38 -33.47 7.23
C ILE A 18 -10.03 -32.75 7.15
N LEU A 19 -9.01 -33.40 6.58
CA LEU A 19 -7.68 -32.83 6.44
C LEU A 19 -7.69 -31.62 5.50
N ALA A 20 -8.38 -31.69 4.37
CA ALA A 20 -8.52 -30.59 3.42
C ALA A 20 -9.19 -29.37 4.07
N GLY A 21 -10.24 -29.57 4.87
CA GLY A 21 -10.91 -28.51 5.61
C GLY A 21 -9.98 -27.82 6.63
N LEU A 22 -9.13 -28.58 7.32
CA LEU A 22 -8.19 -28.03 8.31
C LEU A 22 -7.03 -27.27 7.65
N ILE A 23 -6.55 -27.74 6.49
CA ILE A 23 -5.51 -27.06 5.71
C ILE A 23 -6.00 -25.70 5.18
N LEU A 24 -7.23 -25.61 4.66
CA LEU A 24 -7.77 -24.35 4.11
C LEU A 24 -7.87 -23.23 5.16
N THR A 25 -8.24 -23.54 6.40
CA THR A 25 -8.42 -22.53 7.46
C THR A 25 -7.11 -21.97 8.01
N THR A 26 -6.03 -22.76 8.00
CA THR A 26 -4.73 -22.35 8.54
C THR A 26 -3.95 -21.42 7.60
N ILE A 27 -4.18 -21.52 6.28
CA ILE A 27 -3.48 -20.72 5.26
C ILE A 27 -3.78 -19.23 5.40
N GLY A 28 -5.04 -18.84 5.64
CA GLY A 28 -5.43 -17.42 5.71
C GLY A 28 -4.74 -16.64 6.84
N TYR A 29 -4.54 -17.27 8.01
CA TYR A 29 -3.85 -16.64 9.14
C TYR A 29 -2.35 -16.48 8.87
N ALA A 30 -1.71 -17.50 8.29
CA ALA A 30 -0.30 -17.45 7.93
C ALA A 30 -0.02 -16.34 6.90
N GLN A 31 -0.89 -16.19 5.90
CA GLN A 31 -0.78 -15.13 4.87
C GLN A 31 -0.86 -13.73 5.49
N LYS A 32 -1.78 -13.48 6.44
CA LYS A 32 -1.86 -12.18 7.14
C LYS A 32 -0.61 -11.86 7.95
N LYS A 33 -0.01 -12.86 8.60
CA LYS A 33 1.24 -12.68 9.34
C LYS A 33 2.40 -12.33 8.42
N VAL A 34 2.51 -13.00 7.27
CA VAL A 34 3.52 -12.71 6.24
C VAL A 34 3.31 -11.31 5.66
N ALA A 35 2.06 -10.95 5.32
CA ALA A 35 1.70 -9.63 4.82
C ALA A 35 2.08 -8.52 5.82
N ARG A 36 1.85 -8.75 7.12
CA ARG A 36 2.26 -7.80 8.17
C ARG A 36 3.78 -7.62 8.22
N ALA A 37 4.54 -8.71 8.31
CA ALA A 37 6.00 -8.64 8.35
C ALA A 37 6.59 -7.99 7.08
N ARG A 38 5.97 -8.24 5.93
CA ARG A 38 6.31 -7.59 4.67
C ARG A 38 6.04 -6.09 4.73
N ALA A 39 4.87 -5.67 5.21
CA ALA A 39 4.53 -4.25 5.31
C ALA A 39 5.45 -3.51 6.29
N GLU A 40 5.84 -4.12 7.41
CA GLU A 40 6.84 -3.57 8.34
C GLU A 40 8.18 -3.33 7.63
N THR A 41 8.64 -4.30 6.84
CA THR A 41 9.89 -4.19 6.07
C THR A 41 9.80 -3.12 4.99
N GLU A 42 8.68 -3.07 4.26
CA GLU A 42 8.44 -2.07 3.21
C GLU A 42 8.36 -0.65 3.79
N ILE A 43 7.68 -0.46 4.93
CA ILE A 43 7.63 0.83 5.64
C ILE A 43 9.02 1.25 6.12
N ALA A 44 9.80 0.35 6.70
CA ALA A 44 11.16 0.67 7.14
C ALA A 44 12.06 1.08 5.96
N ALA A 45 11.98 0.35 4.84
CA ALA A 45 12.77 0.63 3.65
C ALA A 45 12.37 1.95 2.97
N MET A 46 11.05 2.22 2.85
CA MET A 46 10.54 3.51 2.35
C MET A 46 10.91 4.65 3.30
N SER A 47 10.83 4.47 4.61
CA SER A 47 11.22 5.50 5.59
C SER A 47 12.69 5.87 5.44
N ALA A 48 13.59 4.89 5.26
CA ALA A 48 15.00 5.17 4.99
C ALA A 48 15.21 5.95 3.68
N ALA A 49 14.47 5.63 2.63
CA ALA A 49 14.52 6.36 1.37
C ALA A 49 13.99 7.80 1.51
N ILE A 50 12.94 8.02 2.31
CA ILE A 50 12.39 9.33 2.64
C ILE A 50 13.45 10.18 3.38
N GLU A 51 14.20 9.60 4.30
CA GLU A 51 15.31 10.30 4.97
C GLU A 51 16.43 10.68 3.99
N ASN A 52 16.78 9.79 3.05
CA ASN A 52 17.74 10.11 1.99
C ASN A 52 17.23 11.23 1.07
N TYR A 53 15.94 11.21 0.71
CA TYR A 53 15.30 12.30 -0.03
C TYR A 53 15.45 13.62 0.71
N LYS A 54 15.12 13.64 2.00
CA LYS A 54 15.25 14.85 2.83
C LYS A 54 16.70 15.32 2.96
N ALA A 55 17.67 14.41 3.06
CA ALA A 55 19.08 14.77 3.12
C ALA A 55 19.54 15.57 1.88
N ASP A 56 19.03 15.23 0.71
CA ASP A 56 19.37 15.91 -0.54
C ASP A 56 18.51 17.15 -0.83
N ASN A 57 17.24 17.13 -0.45
CA ASN A 57 16.27 18.19 -0.80
C ASN A 57 15.97 19.16 0.34
N GLY A 58 16.45 18.89 1.57
CA GLY A 58 16.23 19.72 2.76
C GLY A 58 14.82 19.63 3.37
N VAL A 59 13.88 18.95 2.70
CA VAL A 59 12.48 18.81 3.10
C VAL A 59 11.99 17.39 2.82
N TYR A 60 11.07 16.90 3.65
CA TYR A 60 10.38 15.63 3.37
C TYR A 60 9.50 15.77 2.11
N PRO A 61 9.23 14.69 1.37
CA PRO A 61 8.30 14.72 0.24
C PRO A 61 6.96 15.32 0.69
N ARG A 62 6.65 16.54 0.26
CA ARG A 62 5.47 17.27 0.72
C ARG A 62 4.80 17.98 -0.45
N GLY A 63 3.54 17.67 -0.71
CA GLY A 63 2.82 18.24 -1.83
C GLY A 63 1.58 17.47 -2.24
N GLN A 64 1.23 17.58 -3.51
CA GLN A 64 0.13 16.87 -4.15
C GLN A 64 0.59 16.42 -5.53
N SER A 65 0.12 15.26 -5.99
CA SER A 65 0.41 14.80 -7.34
C SER A 65 -0.44 15.61 -8.32
N THR A 66 0.20 16.44 -9.15
CA THR A 66 -0.48 17.11 -10.28
C THR A 66 -0.27 16.39 -11.61
N SER A 67 0.40 15.24 -11.58
CA SER A 67 0.82 14.49 -12.74
C SER A 67 -0.38 13.87 -13.45
N VAL A 68 -0.37 13.95 -14.78
CA VAL A 68 -1.36 13.32 -15.64
C VAL A 68 -0.63 12.26 -16.46
N PRO A 69 -1.03 10.99 -16.40
CA PRO A 69 -0.39 9.95 -17.18
C PRO A 69 -0.47 10.22 -18.68
N PRO A 70 0.45 9.64 -19.48
CA PRO A 70 0.55 9.90 -20.91
C PRO A 70 -0.73 9.61 -21.72
N SER A 71 -1.63 8.78 -21.20
CA SER A 71 -2.92 8.46 -21.82
C SER A 71 -3.94 9.61 -21.77
N GLY A 72 -3.64 10.71 -21.08
CA GLY A 72 -4.53 11.87 -20.93
C GLY A 72 -5.75 11.61 -20.03
N THR A 73 -5.85 10.44 -19.38
CA THR A 73 -6.89 10.15 -18.41
C THR A 73 -6.54 10.86 -17.10
N PRO A 74 -7.34 11.83 -16.61
CA PRO A 74 -7.05 12.48 -15.33
C PRO A 74 -7.03 11.42 -14.24
N VAL A 75 -5.87 11.23 -13.60
CA VAL A 75 -5.80 10.37 -12.43
C VAL A 75 -6.41 11.15 -11.29
N TYR A 76 -7.68 10.85 -11.04
CA TYR A 76 -8.44 11.16 -9.84
C TYR A 76 -7.86 12.30 -9.01
N THR A 77 -8.06 13.54 -9.46
CA THR A 77 -7.68 14.76 -8.74
C THR A 77 -8.63 14.99 -7.57
N VAL A 78 -8.26 14.55 -6.38
CA VAL A 78 -8.62 15.16 -5.08
C VAL A 78 -7.45 14.85 -4.14
N ALA A 79 -6.86 15.77 -3.39
CA ALA A 79 -7.38 16.97 -2.75
C ALA A 79 -6.35 18.11 -2.78
N SER A 80 -6.77 19.33 -2.46
CA SER A 80 -5.85 20.42 -2.13
C SER A 80 -4.79 19.90 -1.15
N THR A 81 -3.50 20.04 -1.46
CA THR A 81 -2.34 19.69 -0.59
C THR A 81 -2.34 18.24 -0.04
N GLY A 82 -2.44 17.26 -0.93
CA GLY A 82 -2.46 15.80 -0.70
C GLY A 82 -1.77 15.27 0.56
N THR A 83 -0.46 15.45 0.73
CA THR A 83 0.29 14.91 1.88
C THR A 83 0.04 15.67 3.18
N ASP A 84 -0.29 16.95 3.11
CA ASP A 84 -0.52 17.82 4.28
C ASP A 84 -1.93 17.67 4.86
N ASN A 85 -2.86 17.20 4.05
CA ASN A 85 -4.26 17.10 4.44
C ASN A 85 -4.68 15.71 4.88
N LEU A 86 -3.89 14.68 4.54
CA LEU A 86 -4.15 13.33 5.02
C LEU A 86 -3.84 13.26 6.52
N ASP A 87 -4.85 13.18 7.38
CA ASP A 87 -4.65 13.03 8.82
C ASP A 87 -4.92 11.58 9.23
N ALA A 88 -3.89 10.87 9.70
CA ALA A 88 -4.01 9.51 10.20
C ALA A 88 -5.05 9.36 11.33
N ARG A 89 -5.37 10.44 12.05
CA ARG A 89 -6.38 10.46 13.13
C ARG A 89 -7.81 10.56 12.59
N ALA A 90 -8.01 11.31 11.51
CA ALA A 90 -9.33 11.65 10.98
C ALA A 90 -9.70 10.87 9.70
N ASN A 91 -8.71 10.30 9.01
CA ASN A 91 -8.87 9.55 7.77
C ASN A 91 -8.45 8.09 7.96
N PRO A 92 -9.30 7.23 8.56
CA PRO A 92 -8.96 5.82 8.80
C PRO A 92 -9.25 4.87 7.64
N ASP A 93 -9.91 5.34 6.58
CA ASP A 93 -10.27 4.51 5.42
C ASP A 93 -9.28 4.72 4.27
N SER A 94 -8.46 3.69 3.99
CA SER A 94 -7.44 3.70 2.93
C SER A 94 -8.00 3.69 1.50
N THR A 95 -9.32 3.51 1.33
CA THR A 95 -9.97 3.59 0.02
C THR A 95 -10.25 5.03 -0.42
N GLN A 96 -10.20 5.99 0.53
CA GLN A 96 -10.38 7.40 0.23
C GLN A 96 -9.28 7.90 -0.72
N LYS A 97 -9.67 8.74 -1.67
CA LYS A 97 -8.75 9.26 -2.69
C LYS A 97 -7.58 10.07 -2.12
N ILE A 98 -7.76 10.68 -0.95
CA ILE A 98 -6.69 11.40 -0.24
C ILE A 98 -5.50 10.51 0.13
N TYR A 99 -5.72 9.22 0.42
CA TYR A 99 -4.64 8.24 0.59
C TYR A 99 -3.88 8.05 -0.72
N GLN A 100 -4.63 7.80 -1.80
CA GLN A 100 -4.06 7.49 -3.11
C GLN A 100 -3.27 8.67 -3.66
N ASP A 101 -3.75 9.90 -3.48
CA ASP A 101 -3.07 11.12 -3.91
C ASP A 101 -1.77 11.36 -3.15
N ALA A 102 -1.80 11.34 -1.80
CA ALA A 102 -0.60 11.52 -0.98
C ALA A 102 0.43 10.40 -1.24
N CYS A 103 -0.03 9.17 -1.40
CA CYS A 103 0.82 8.01 -1.69
C CYS A 103 1.42 8.08 -3.10
N ARG A 104 0.66 8.57 -4.10
CA ARG A 104 1.17 8.78 -5.45
C ARG A 104 2.24 9.86 -5.48
N TYR A 105 2.02 10.97 -4.80
CA TYR A 105 3.04 12.01 -4.69
C TYR A 105 4.33 11.46 -4.06
N LEU A 106 4.23 10.63 -3.01
CA LEU A 106 5.39 9.95 -2.44
C LEU A 106 6.09 9.06 -3.47
N TYR A 107 5.34 8.28 -4.25
CA TYR A 107 5.91 7.46 -5.32
C TYR A 107 6.73 8.31 -6.27
N GLU A 108 6.16 9.39 -6.81
CA GLU A 108 6.83 10.26 -7.80
C GLU A 108 8.17 10.78 -7.27
N GLN A 109 8.19 11.25 -6.03
CA GLN A 109 9.39 11.82 -5.42
C GLN A 109 10.46 10.76 -5.14
N LEU A 110 10.07 9.54 -4.78
CA LEU A 110 11.02 8.47 -4.44
C LEU A 110 11.50 7.67 -5.65
N SER A 111 10.64 7.42 -6.64
CA SER A 111 10.99 6.68 -7.86
C SER A 111 11.74 7.57 -8.86
N GLY A 112 11.39 8.87 -8.91
CA GLY A 112 11.79 9.77 -9.98
C GLY A 112 10.93 9.64 -11.25
N ASP A 113 9.81 8.91 -11.18
CA ASP A 113 8.77 8.86 -12.21
C ASP A 113 7.68 9.89 -11.88
N ILE A 114 7.72 11.04 -12.56
CA ILE A 114 6.75 12.12 -12.37
C ILE A 114 5.63 12.09 -13.42
N ASN A 115 5.75 11.28 -14.46
CA ASN A 115 4.75 11.20 -15.52
C ASN A 115 3.82 9.98 -15.31
N LEU A 116 4.14 9.12 -14.33
CA LEU A 116 3.41 7.93 -13.92
C LEU A 116 3.41 6.80 -14.96
N ASP A 117 4.37 6.77 -15.88
CA ASP A 117 4.53 5.74 -16.91
C ASP A 117 5.28 4.48 -16.41
N LEU A 118 5.63 4.44 -15.13
CA LEU A 118 6.40 3.41 -14.45
C LEU A 118 7.88 3.35 -14.86
N ALA A 119 8.40 4.40 -15.49
CA ALA A 119 9.80 4.58 -15.83
C ALA A 119 10.38 5.84 -15.19
N VAL A 120 11.67 5.78 -14.86
CA VAL A 120 12.37 6.94 -14.27
C VAL A 120 12.55 8.01 -15.34
N ASP A 121 12.13 9.24 -15.05
CA ASP A 121 12.29 10.35 -15.97
C ASP A 121 13.75 10.83 -16.05
N THR A 122 14.12 11.37 -17.21
CA THR A 122 15.49 11.85 -17.45
C THR A 122 15.86 12.99 -16.49
N GLY A 123 17.00 12.85 -15.82
CA GLY A 123 17.51 13.85 -14.87
C GLY A 123 16.88 13.78 -13.47
N ARG A 124 16.00 12.81 -13.20
CA ARG A 124 15.46 12.57 -11.86
C ARG A 124 16.35 11.59 -11.09
N LYS A 125 16.47 11.83 -9.78
CA LYS A 125 17.16 10.93 -8.85
C LYS A 125 16.16 9.92 -8.29
N THR A 126 16.54 8.65 -8.30
CA THR A 126 15.78 7.57 -7.66
C THR A 126 16.30 7.35 -6.25
N TYR A 127 15.42 7.47 -5.26
CA TYR A 127 15.68 7.18 -3.84
C TYR A 127 15.18 5.78 -3.45
N PHE A 128 14.18 5.27 -4.17
CA PHE A 128 13.60 3.96 -3.92
C PHE A 128 13.13 3.29 -5.21
N THR A 129 13.42 2.00 -5.38
CA THR A 129 12.92 1.19 -6.49
C THR A 129 11.74 0.34 -6.01
N PHE A 130 10.54 0.66 -6.47
CA PHE A 130 9.34 -0.10 -6.15
C PHE A 130 9.23 -1.37 -6.98
N LYS A 131 8.84 -2.48 -6.34
CA LYS A 131 8.54 -3.73 -7.05
C LYS A 131 7.17 -3.62 -7.71
N GLU A 132 6.96 -4.28 -8.84
CA GLU A 132 5.64 -4.32 -9.51
C GLU A 132 4.50 -4.77 -8.57
N SER A 133 4.79 -5.71 -7.68
CA SER A 133 3.82 -6.18 -6.67
C SER A 133 3.40 -5.12 -5.63
N MET A 134 4.11 -3.99 -5.54
CA MET A 134 3.79 -2.84 -4.69
C MET A 134 3.04 -1.75 -5.45
N LEU A 135 2.77 -1.93 -6.74
CA LEU A 135 2.17 -0.88 -7.57
C LEU A 135 0.71 -1.21 -7.90
N ALA A 136 -0.17 -0.25 -7.62
CA ALA A 136 -1.54 -0.27 -8.12
C ALA A 136 -1.57 0.53 -9.43
N VAL A 137 -1.61 -0.17 -10.56
CA VAL A 137 -1.64 0.44 -11.89
C VAL A 137 -3.06 0.76 -12.32
N ILE A 138 -3.18 1.77 -13.18
CA ILE A 138 -4.42 2.14 -13.85
C ILE A 138 -4.42 1.47 -15.21
N LYS A 139 -5.53 0.82 -15.53
CA LYS A 139 -5.74 0.10 -16.79
C LYS A 139 -6.78 0.83 -17.63
N ASP A 140 -6.56 0.89 -18.94
CA ASP A 140 -7.58 1.31 -19.90
C ASP A 140 -8.63 0.18 -20.11
N PRO A 141 -9.72 0.42 -20.87
CA PRO A 141 -10.69 -0.63 -21.19
C PRO A 141 -10.13 -1.83 -21.98
N ASN A 142 -8.90 -1.73 -22.49
CA ASN A 142 -8.19 -2.78 -23.23
C ASN A 142 -7.13 -3.49 -22.36
N ASP A 143 -7.10 -3.25 -21.04
CA ASP A 143 -6.13 -3.78 -20.07
C ASP A 143 -4.67 -3.30 -20.26
N ASN A 144 -4.45 -2.24 -21.03
CA ASN A 144 -3.15 -1.60 -21.13
C ASN A 144 -2.88 -0.79 -19.86
N THR A 145 -1.66 -0.88 -19.34
CA THR A 145 -1.22 0.00 -18.26
C THR A 145 -1.08 1.42 -18.78
N ILE A 146 -1.84 2.33 -18.20
CA ILE A 146 -1.88 3.73 -18.60
C ILE A 146 -1.41 4.69 -17.50
N GLY A 147 -1.10 4.19 -16.31
CA GLY A 147 -0.52 5.01 -15.25
C GLY A 147 -0.41 4.28 -13.92
N LEU A 148 0.07 4.98 -12.90
CA LEU A 148 0.04 4.55 -11.51
C LEU A 148 -1.09 5.24 -10.71
N SER A 149 -1.83 4.45 -9.94
CA SER A 149 -2.81 4.95 -8.96
C SER A 149 -2.15 5.26 -7.62
N HIS A 150 -1.43 4.33 -7.02
CA HIS A 150 -0.77 4.47 -5.72
C HIS A 150 0.16 3.28 -5.43
N ILE A 151 0.93 3.36 -4.35
CA ILE A 151 1.69 2.22 -3.82
C ILE A 151 0.74 1.39 -2.95
N LYS A 152 0.55 0.12 -3.31
CA LYS A 152 -0.27 -0.81 -2.54
C LYS A 152 0.56 -1.57 -1.51
N ASP A 153 -0.04 -1.74 -0.34
CA ASP A 153 0.45 -2.59 0.73
C ASP A 153 0.24 -4.09 0.41
N PRO A 154 0.81 -5.01 1.20
CA PRO A 154 0.64 -6.44 1.03
C PRO A 154 -0.81 -6.95 1.16
N PHE A 155 -1.72 -6.10 1.63
CA PHE A 155 -3.15 -6.39 1.77
C PHE A 155 -3.96 -5.85 0.58
N GLY A 156 -3.31 -5.16 -0.36
CA GLY A 156 -3.91 -4.62 -1.58
C GLY A 156 -4.47 -3.21 -1.45
N ASN A 157 -4.30 -2.56 -0.29
CA ASN A 157 -4.78 -1.20 -0.04
C ASN A 157 -3.66 -0.16 -0.23
N SER A 158 -3.99 1.11 -0.37
CA SER A 158 -2.98 2.17 -0.40
C SER A 158 -2.23 2.27 0.91
N TYR A 159 -0.91 2.48 0.85
CA TYR A 159 -0.19 3.08 1.96
C TYR A 159 -0.75 4.47 2.26
N GLY A 160 -0.75 4.85 3.53
CA GLY A 160 -0.96 6.22 3.96
C GLY A 160 0.40 6.90 4.16
N TYR A 161 0.55 8.10 3.60
CA TYR A 161 1.72 8.94 3.79
C TYR A 161 1.26 10.36 4.09
N SER A 162 1.73 10.93 5.21
CA SER A 162 1.27 12.24 5.66
C SER A 162 2.41 13.09 6.20
N THR A 163 2.34 14.38 5.90
CA THR A 163 3.15 15.45 6.47
C THR A 163 2.29 16.45 7.26
N ALA A 164 1.04 16.07 7.59
CA ALA A 164 0.05 16.95 8.19
C ALA A 164 0.54 17.60 9.50
N ASN A 165 1.25 16.85 10.34
CA ASN A 165 1.79 17.37 11.60
C ASN A 165 2.78 18.53 11.40
N GLN A 166 3.51 18.51 10.29
CA GLN A 166 4.45 19.59 9.92
C GLN A 166 3.72 20.91 9.59
N VAL A 167 2.43 20.83 9.26
CA VAL A 167 1.57 21.99 8.97
C VAL A 167 0.84 22.43 10.22
N ALA A 168 0.23 21.48 10.92
CA ALA A 168 -0.54 21.69 12.13
C ALA A 168 -0.18 20.59 13.13
N PRO A 169 0.54 20.88 14.23
CA PRO A 169 0.99 19.86 15.18
C PRO A 169 -0.13 19.04 15.86
N ALA A 170 -1.39 19.41 15.67
CA ALA A 170 -2.57 18.68 16.13
C ALA A 170 -3.05 17.57 15.16
N THR A 171 -2.59 17.56 13.90
CA THR A 171 -2.92 16.56 12.87
C THR A 171 -1.75 15.58 12.71
N GLY A 172 -2.03 14.29 12.47
CA GLY A 172 -0.97 13.26 12.39
C GLY A 172 -0.32 12.89 13.73
N TYR A 173 0.66 12.00 13.73
CA TYR A 173 1.31 11.48 14.94
C TYR A 173 2.79 11.84 15.05
N ASN A 174 3.50 11.91 13.93
CA ASN A 174 4.93 12.16 13.87
C ASN A 174 5.22 13.59 13.37
N PRO A 175 6.06 14.37 14.07
CA PRO A 175 6.43 15.74 13.65
C PRO A 175 7.22 15.82 12.34
N THR A 176 7.65 14.68 11.79
CA THR A 176 8.35 14.59 10.51
C THR A 176 7.41 14.12 9.40
N PHE A 177 7.05 12.84 9.40
CA PHE A 177 6.06 12.26 8.51
C PHE A 177 5.45 11.02 9.14
N ASP A 178 4.19 10.74 8.83
CA ASP A 178 3.53 9.49 9.12
C ASP A 178 3.55 8.60 7.88
N LEU A 179 3.89 7.32 8.05
CA LEU A 179 3.81 6.30 7.00
C LEU A 179 3.19 5.02 7.59
N TRP A 180 2.10 4.53 6.99
CA TRP A 180 1.38 3.38 7.52
C TRP A 180 0.67 2.54 6.46
N SER A 181 0.41 1.29 6.81
CA SER A 181 -0.54 0.38 6.16
C SER A 181 -1.72 0.15 7.11
N THR A 182 -2.93 0.09 6.54
CA THR A 182 -4.14 -0.22 7.30
C THR A 182 -4.28 -1.71 7.63
N ALA A 183 -3.30 -2.55 7.29
CA ALA A 183 -3.31 -3.98 7.56
C ALA A 183 -4.58 -4.71 7.04
N GLY A 184 -5.14 -4.23 5.94
CA GLY A 184 -6.36 -4.78 5.34
C GLY A 184 -7.68 -4.21 5.89
N THR A 185 -7.64 -3.25 6.83
CA THR A 185 -8.85 -2.63 7.38
C THR A 185 -9.28 -1.43 6.55
N THR A 186 -10.56 -1.35 6.17
CA THR A 186 -11.13 -0.23 5.41
C THR A 186 -12.39 0.36 6.06
N SER A 187 -12.78 -0.13 7.24
CA SER A 187 -14.07 0.26 7.86
C SER A 187 -14.07 1.66 8.47
N GLY A 188 -12.87 2.21 8.71
CA GLY A 188 -12.69 3.50 9.34
C GLY A 188 -12.93 3.50 10.87
N SER A 189 -13.08 2.34 11.51
CA SER A 189 -13.27 2.25 12.96
C SER A 189 -11.98 2.61 13.73
N PRO A 190 -12.06 3.33 14.86
CA PRO A 190 -10.90 3.56 15.74
C PRO A 190 -10.22 2.26 16.22
N THR A 191 -10.97 1.15 16.33
CA THR A 191 -10.42 -0.16 16.70
C THR A 191 -9.51 -0.75 15.63
N ASP A 192 -9.72 -0.36 14.38
CA ASP A 192 -8.95 -0.85 13.23
C ASP A 192 -7.55 -0.21 13.23
N GLN A 193 -7.42 1.02 13.73
CA GLN A 193 -6.14 1.72 13.86
C GLN A 193 -5.15 0.99 14.77
N LEU A 194 -5.63 0.16 15.70
CA LEU A 194 -4.78 -0.69 16.55
C LEU A 194 -4.08 -1.80 15.75
N GLN A 195 -4.64 -2.18 14.61
CA GLN A 195 -4.07 -3.21 13.75
C GLN A 195 -3.09 -2.63 12.72
N TRP A 196 -3.05 -1.31 12.55
CA TRP A 196 -2.20 -0.67 11.56
C TRP A 196 -0.73 -0.94 11.82
N ILE A 197 0.02 -0.92 10.72
CA ILE A 197 1.47 -1.07 10.71
C ILE A 197 2.01 0.29 10.35
N LYS A 198 2.87 0.87 11.18
CA LYS A 198 3.11 2.31 11.17
C LYS A 198 4.50 2.67 11.69
N ASN A 199 4.95 3.89 11.41
CA ASN A 199 6.26 4.40 11.81
C ASN A 199 6.26 5.22 13.11
N TRP A 200 5.19 5.15 13.92
CA TRP A 200 5.05 5.82 15.22
C TRP A 200 4.63 4.88 16.35
#